data_AF-A0A4P9WBV5-F1
#
_entry.id   AF-A0A4P9WBV5-F1
#
_cell.length_a   1.000
_cell.length_b   1.000
_cell.length_c   1.000
_cell.angle_alpha   90.00
_cell.angle_beta   90.00
_cell.angle_gamma   90.00
#
_symmetry.space_group_name_H-M   'P 1'
#
loop_
_entity.id
_entity.type
_entity.pdbx_description
1 polymer ?
#
loop_
_entity_poly.entity_id
_entity_poly.type
_entity_poly.pdbx_seq_one_letter_code
_entity_poly.pdbx_strand_id
1 'polypeptide(L)'
;MQTNSHHVDPNSAPRQVSTVNNYLGDSGASEQKYPRDFGKFDDFPLVKMQHVFGNDIAIAKLCYESFDGTTASVAMFSQQLIKGQYLLIDDKWYFFNGKYWKSHPPPHTFVFQEVVPIYNELQNHYTQDIQIKWLQHLVSDLKNISRQKGFIEELENILKAEENIPSLDDNNNLIPFNNGVFDTKNLLFRSHQWKDFTSRII
;
A
#
# COMPACT_ATOMS: atom_id res chain seq x y z
N MET A 1 -11.77 -53.67 -11.82
CA MET A 1 -10.94 -53.19 -10.69
C MET A 1 -10.16 -51.99 -11.19
N GLN A 2 -10.56 -50.80 -10.77
CA GLN A 2 -9.91 -49.52 -11.10
C GLN A 2 -8.74 -49.30 -10.14
N THR A 3 -7.60 -48.86 -10.66
CA THR A 3 -6.52 -48.27 -9.85
C THR A 3 -6.32 -46.83 -10.32
N ASN A 4 -6.66 -45.89 -9.44
CA ASN A 4 -6.52 -44.45 -9.63
C ASN A 4 -5.05 -44.05 -9.73
N SER A 5 -4.71 -43.35 -10.82
CA SER A 5 -3.49 -42.56 -10.95
C SER A 5 -3.76 -41.16 -10.38
N HIS A 6 -3.18 -40.84 -9.22
CA HIS A 6 -3.13 -39.46 -8.74
C HIS A 6 -2.00 -38.73 -9.47
N HIS A 7 -2.40 -37.83 -10.37
CA HIS A 7 -1.56 -36.83 -10.99
C HIS A 7 -1.29 -35.74 -9.94
N VAL A 8 -0.05 -35.63 -9.49
CA VAL A 8 0.42 -34.55 -8.61
C VAL A 8 0.93 -33.44 -9.52
N ASP A 9 0.28 -32.27 -9.42
CA ASP A 9 0.62 -31.06 -10.16
C ASP A 9 1.97 -30.49 -9.65
N PRO A 10 3.00 -30.35 -10.50
CA PRO A 10 4.34 -29.94 -10.05
C PRO A 10 4.48 -28.44 -9.74
N ASN A 11 3.41 -27.64 -9.77
CA ASN A 11 3.49 -26.18 -9.62
C ASN A 11 2.90 -25.58 -8.33
N SER A 12 2.61 -26.36 -7.29
CA SER A 12 2.24 -25.79 -5.99
C SER A 12 3.47 -25.47 -5.12
N ALA A 13 4.29 -24.52 -5.56
CA ALA A 13 5.30 -23.92 -4.70
C ALA A 13 4.63 -22.88 -3.78
N PRO A 14 4.82 -22.92 -2.45
CA PRO A 14 4.34 -21.85 -1.57
C PRO A 14 5.08 -20.55 -1.91
N ARG A 15 4.32 -19.46 -2.09
CA ARG A 15 4.89 -18.10 -2.25
C ARG A 15 5.82 -17.83 -1.07
N GLN A 16 7.12 -17.66 -1.33
CA GLN A 16 8.06 -17.23 -0.32
C GLN A 16 7.72 -15.79 0.09
N VAL A 17 7.16 -15.64 1.30
CA VAL A 17 7.01 -14.34 1.97
C VAL A 17 8.43 -13.87 2.31
N SER A 18 8.99 -12.96 1.50
CA SER A 18 10.27 -12.34 1.80
C SER A 18 10.09 -11.39 2.98
N THR A 19 10.46 -11.85 4.18
CA THR A 19 10.67 -10.92 5.30
C THR A 19 11.96 -10.16 4.98
N VAL A 20 11.97 -8.83 5.04
CA VAL A 20 13.23 -8.06 5.03
C VAL A 20 13.94 -8.32 6.36
N ASN A 21 14.51 -9.52 6.52
CA ASN A 21 15.36 -9.89 7.63
C ASN A 21 16.80 -9.63 7.22
N ASN A 22 17.24 -8.38 7.30
CA ASN A 22 18.66 -8.05 7.34
C ASN A 22 19.07 -7.75 8.77
N TYR A 23 19.16 -8.80 9.59
CA TYR A 23 19.96 -8.81 10.80
C TYR A 23 21.07 -9.85 10.67
N LEU A 24 22.13 -9.50 9.94
CA LEU A 24 23.48 -9.98 10.24
C LEU A 24 24.04 -9.06 11.34
N GLY A 25 23.54 -9.28 12.56
CA GLY A 25 24.27 -8.94 13.76
C GLY A 25 25.20 -10.09 14.06
N ASP A 26 26.49 -9.80 14.19
CA ASP A 26 27.58 -10.72 14.45
C ASP A 26 27.35 -11.48 15.78
N SER A 27 26.60 -12.58 15.73
CA SER A 27 26.51 -13.66 16.72
C SER A 27 25.41 -14.62 16.29
N GLY A 28 25.78 -15.87 15.97
CA GLY A 28 24.84 -16.93 15.60
C GLY A 28 23.84 -17.20 16.70
N ALA A 29 22.66 -16.60 16.59
CA ALA A 29 21.43 -17.00 17.25
C ALA A 29 20.28 -16.47 16.39
N SER A 30 19.65 -17.37 15.63
CA SER A 30 18.39 -17.12 14.93
C SER A 30 17.26 -17.05 15.97
N GLU A 31 17.18 -15.94 16.69
CA GLU A 31 16.05 -15.60 17.55
C GLU A 31 15.33 -14.40 16.92
N GLN A 32 14.03 -14.56 16.67
CA GLN A 32 13.11 -13.43 16.51
C GLN A 32 13.27 -12.55 17.76
N LYS A 33 14.14 -11.54 17.69
CA LYS A 33 14.69 -10.91 18.90
C LYS A 33 13.70 -9.99 19.64
N TYR A 34 12.43 -9.94 19.24
CA TYR A 34 11.39 -9.28 20.00
C TYR A 34 10.06 -10.02 19.78
N PRO A 35 9.43 -10.60 20.82
CA PRO A 35 8.02 -10.96 20.71
C PRO A 35 7.25 -9.66 20.41
N ARG A 36 6.57 -9.65 19.26
CA ARG A 36 5.70 -8.56 18.80
C ARG A 36 4.51 -8.51 19.73
N ASP A 37 4.54 -7.62 20.70
CA ASP A 37 3.39 -7.38 21.59
C ASP A 37 2.92 -5.95 21.41
N PHE A 38 2.12 -5.71 20.37
CA PHE A 38 1.38 -4.46 20.20
C PHE A 38 -0.04 -4.56 20.81
N GLY A 39 -0.28 -5.55 21.69
CA GLY A 39 -1.61 -5.85 22.23
C GLY A 39 -2.55 -6.40 21.17
N LYS A 40 -3.87 -6.25 21.37
CA LYS A 40 -4.89 -6.57 20.36
C LYS A 40 -5.25 -5.30 19.59
N PHE A 41 -5.90 -5.46 18.44
CA PHE A 41 -6.44 -4.31 17.70
C PHE A 41 -7.43 -3.47 18.51
N ASP A 42 -8.14 -4.07 19.48
CA ASP A 42 -9.05 -3.35 20.38
C ASP A 42 -8.32 -2.28 21.24
N ASP A 43 -7.02 -2.45 21.46
CA ASP A 43 -6.15 -1.51 22.18
C ASP A 43 -5.51 -0.47 21.24
N PHE A 44 -5.74 -0.57 19.93
CA PHE A 44 -5.19 0.35 18.94
C PHE A 44 -5.78 1.77 19.15
N PRO A 45 -4.96 2.84 19.08
CA PRO A 45 -5.37 4.18 19.48
C PRO A 45 -6.27 4.89 18.44
N LEU A 46 -7.36 4.26 18.00
CA LEU A 46 -8.29 4.75 16.97
C LEU A 46 -8.79 6.17 17.24
N VAL A 47 -9.21 6.45 18.48
CA VAL A 47 -9.74 7.78 18.86
C VAL A 47 -8.68 8.86 18.74
N LYS A 48 -7.42 8.56 19.08
CA LYS A 48 -6.31 9.52 18.98
C LYS A 48 -5.84 9.70 17.54
N MET A 49 -6.01 8.68 16.71
CA MET A 49 -5.63 8.67 15.29
C MET A 49 -6.81 8.99 14.35
N GLN A 50 -7.89 9.59 14.86
CA GLN A 50 -9.08 9.88 14.07
C GLN A 50 -8.80 10.87 12.93
N HIS A 51 -7.85 11.78 13.06
CA HIS A 51 -7.44 12.67 11.96
C HIS A 51 -6.72 11.92 10.83
N VAL A 52 -6.10 10.78 11.12
CA VAL A 52 -5.41 9.94 10.13
C VAL A 52 -6.40 8.99 9.45
N PHE A 53 -7.14 8.22 10.24
CA PHE A 53 -7.99 7.15 9.73
C PHE A 53 -9.44 7.57 9.51
N GLY A 54 -9.84 8.76 9.99
CA GLY A 54 -11.24 9.17 10.01
C GLY A 54 -12.07 8.15 10.79
N ASN A 55 -13.10 7.62 10.12
CA ASN A 55 -13.92 6.50 10.61
C ASN A 55 -13.63 5.19 9.84
N ASP A 56 -12.53 5.12 9.09
CA ASP A 56 -12.17 3.95 8.29
C ASP A 56 -11.38 2.93 9.13
N ILE A 57 -12.14 2.04 9.77
CA ILE A 57 -11.60 0.95 10.60
C ILE A 57 -10.75 -0.02 9.75
N ALA A 58 -11.04 -0.18 8.45
CA ALA A 58 -10.30 -1.10 7.60
C ALA A 58 -8.86 -0.60 7.37
N ILE A 59 -8.69 0.70 7.11
CA ILE A 59 -7.35 1.30 6.98
C ILE A 59 -6.60 1.23 8.32
N ALA A 60 -7.26 1.52 9.43
CA ALA A 60 -6.64 1.43 10.75
C ALA A 60 -6.18 -0.01 11.06
N LYS A 61 -6.98 -1.01 10.68
CA LYS A 61 -6.62 -2.42 10.84
C LYS A 61 -5.39 -2.81 10.01
N LEU A 62 -5.32 -2.35 8.77
CA LEU A 62 -4.13 -2.56 7.93
C LEU A 62 -2.89 -1.88 8.51
N CYS A 63 -3.04 -0.70 9.10
CA CYS A 63 -1.95 -0.03 9.82
C CYS A 63 -1.47 -0.84 11.04
N TYR A 64 -2.40 -1.40 11.82
CA TYR A 64 -2.03 -2.25 12.94
C TYR A 64 -1.36 -3.56 12.48
N GLU A 65 -1.90 -4.19 11.42
CA GLU A 65 -1.32 -5.40 10.83
C GLU A 65 0.08 -5.14 10.23
N SER A 66 0.33 -3.94 9.71
CA SER A 66 1.63 -3.57 9.17
C SER A 66 2.75 -3.45 10.20
N PHE A 67 2.41 -3.44 11.50
CA PHE A 67 3.40 -3.55 12.58
C PHE A 67 4.10 -4.89 12.61
N ASP A 68 3.58 -5.89 11.89
CA ASP A 68 4.29 -7.14 11.73
C ASP A 68 5.62 -6.95 10.93
N GLY A 69 5.76 -5.82 10.20
CA GLY A 69 6.96 -5.41 9.49
C GLY A 69 7.28 -6.20 8.22
N THR A 70 6.40 -7.10 7.79
CA THR A 70 6.54 -7.82 6.52
C THR A 70 6.38 -6.86 5.34
N THR A 71 7.02 -7.17 4.21
CA THR A 71 6.85 -6.34 3.01
C THR A 71 5.40 -6.29 2.57
N ALA A 72 4.70 -7.43 2.64
CA ALA A 72 3.30 -7.56 2.26
C ALA A 72 2.38 -6.68 3.11
N SER A 73 2.45 -6.74 4.45
CA SER A 73 1.55 -5.98 5.31
C SER A 73 1.75 -4.47 5.17
N VAL A 74 3.01 -4.02 5.11
CA VAL A 74 3.36 -2.61 4.91
C VAL A 74 2.94 -2.15 3.52
N ALA A 75 3.16 -2.96 2.49
CA ALA A 75 2.72 -2.66 1.13
C ALA A 75 1.18 -2.57 1.01
N MET A 76 0.45 -3.47 1.67
CA MET A 76 -1.03 -3.42 1.71
C MET A 76 -1.54 -2.16 2.42
N PHE A 77 -0.90 -1.75 3.52
CA PHE A 77 -1.24 -0.50 4.18
C PHE A 77 -0.92 0.70 3.27
N SER A 78 0.27 0.74 2.67
CA SER A 78 0.67 1.78 1.71
C SER A 78 -0.30 1.89 0.53
N GLN A 79 -0.72 0.77 -0.05
CA GLN A 79 -1.68 0.72 -1.16
C GLN A 79 -2.96 1.47 -0.82
N GLN A 80 -3.51 1.30 0.39
CA GLN A 80 -4.73 2.02 0.78
C GLN A 80 -4.53 3.53 0.89
N LEU A 81 -3.37 3.98 1.40
CA LEU A 81 -3.09 5.41 1.55
C LEU A 81 -2.93 6.13 0.21
N ILE A 82 -2.35 5.45 -0.79
CA ILE A 82 -2.13 6.03 -2.12
C ILE A 82 -3.33 5.86 -3.07
N LYS A 83 -4.36 5.11 -2.65
CA LYS A 83 -5.52 4.79 -3.48
C LYS A 83 -6.26 6.04 -3.92
N GLY A 84 -6.54 6.14 -5.22
CA GLY A 84 -7.21 7.30 -5.82
C GLY A 84 -6.33 8.56 -5.94
N GLN A 85 -5.09 8.51 -5.45
CA GLN A 85 -4.09 9.56 -5.65
C GLN A 85 -3.04 9.13 -6.66
N TYR A 86 -2.66 7.85 -6.65
CA TYR A 86 -1.65 7.26 -7.52
C TYR A 86 -2.18 6.02 -8.24
N LEU A 87 -1.66 5.78 -9.44
CA LEU A 87 -1.90 4.57 -10.23
C LEU A 87 -0.59 4.06 -10.82
N LEU A 88 -0.54 2.75 -11.00
CA LEU A 88 0.49 2.06 -11.75
C LEU A 88 -0.14 1.38 -12.96
N ILE A 89 0.23 1.82 -14.17
CA ILE A 89 -0.28 1.29 -15.44
C ILE A 89 0.93 1.08 -16.35
N ASP A 90 1.08 -0.11 -16.92
CA ASP A 90 2.21 -0.48 -17.81
C ASP A 90 3.59 -0.09 -17.23
N ASP A 91 3.83 -0.43 -15.96
CA ASP A 91 5.05 -0.10 -15.20
C ASP A 91 5.34 1.41 -15.07
N LYS A 92 4.35 2.26 -15.32
CA LYS A 92 4.45 3.71 -15.19
C LYS A 92 3.53 4.23 -14.10
N TRP A 93 4.08 5.13 -13.29
CA TRP A 93 3.35 5.79 -12.23
C TRP A 93 2.63 7.03 -12.75
N TYR A 94 1.41 7.22 -12.26
CA TYR A 94 0.57 8.38 -12.51
C TYR A 94 0.06 8.94 -11.19
N PHE A 95 -0.13 10.26 -11.14
CA PHE A 95 -0.72 10.98 -10.03
C PHE A 95 -1.95 11.75 -10.50
N PHE A 96 -3.02 11.72 -9.70
CA PHE A 96 -4.24 12.47 -9.97
C PHE A 96 -4.14 13.89 -9.42
N ASN A 97 -4.07 14.87 -10.31
CA ASN A 97 -3.90 16.29 -9.93
C ASN A 97 -5.21 17.00 -9.54
N GLY A 98 -6.29 16.25 -9.31
CA GLY A 98 -7.64 16.79 -9.11
C GLY A 98 -8.46 16.97 -10.38
N LYS A 99 -7.86 16.81 -11.57
CA LYS A 99 -8.54 16.90 -12.87
C LYS A 99 -8.33 15.69 -13.76
N TYR A 100 -7.07 15.27 -13.90
CA TYR A 100 -6.66 14.17 -14.76
C TYR A 100 -5.39 13.50 -14.20
N TRP A 101 -5.11 12.30 -14.69
CA TRP A 101 -3.92 11.53 -14.37
C TRP A 101 -2.71 12.03 -15.16
N LYS A 102 -1.65 12.39 -14.46
CA LYS A 102 -0.39 12.86 -15.04
C LYS A 102 0.71 11.89 -14.71
N SER A 103 1.61 11.64 -15.67
CA SER A 103 2.83 10.86 -15.42
C SER A 103 3.58 11.43 -14.21
N HIS A 104 3.99 10.53 -13.33
CA HIS A 104 4.65 10.86 -12.08
C HIS A 104 6.01 10.16 -11.98
N PRO A 105 7.01 10.78 -11.33
CA PRO A 105 8.27 10.12 -11.02
C PRO A 105 8.11 8.81 -10.21
N PRO A 106 9.19 8.01 -10.11
CA PRO A 106 9.14 6.71 -9.46
C PRO A 106 8.75 6.77 -7.97
N PRO A 107 8.27 5.63 -7.42
CA PRO A 107 7.50 5.56 -6.18
C PRO A 107 8.28 5.93 -4.91
N HIS A 108 9.60 5.79 -4.94
CA HIS A 108 10.50 6.10 -3.82
C HIS A 108 10.40 7.57 -3.35
N THR A 109 9.82 8.44 -4.16
CA THR A 109 9.63 9.85 -3.83
C THR A 109 8.37 10.12 -3.01
N PHE A 110 7.34 9.26 -3.07
CA PHE A 110 6.02 9.57 -2.50
C PHE A 110 5.37 8.44 -1.69
N VAL A 111 5.63 7.16 -2.00
CA VAL A 111 4.83 6.03 -1.49
C VAL A 111 4.77 5.96 0.04
N PHE A 112 5.87 6.27 0.73
CA PHE A 112 5.94 6.25 2.20
C PHE A 112 5.86 7.63 2.86
N GLN A 113 5.59 8.70 2.08
CA GLN A 113 5.44 10.04 2.65
C GLN A 113 4.28 10.11 3.65
N GLU A 114 3.21 9.33 3.43
CA GLU A 114 2.06 9.26 4.33
C GLU A 114 2.26 8.22 5.45
N VAL A 115 2.91 7.09 5.17
CA VAL A 115 3.11 6.00 6.15
C VAL A 115 4.05 6.42 7.28
N VAL A 116 5.15 7.09 6.93
CA VAL A 116 6.21 7.45 7.90
C VAL A 116 5.69 8.38 9.01
N PRO A 117 4.97 9.48 8.73
CA PRO A 117 4.35 10.31 9.76
C PRO A 117 3.42 9.54 10.69
N ILE A 118 2.60 8.62 10.15
CA ILE A 118 1.67 7.81 10.93
C ILE A 118 2.43 6.96 11.95
N TYR A 119 3.50 6.27 11.53
CA TYR A 119 4.34 5.50 12.45
C TYR A 119 5.07 6.36 13.48
N ASN A 120 5.48 7.58 13.12
CA ASN A 120 6.09 8.51 14.08
C ASN A 120 5.07 9.00 15.12
N GLU A 121 3.82 9.22 14.73
CA GLU A 121 2.78 9.61 15.66
C GLU A 121 2.45 8.46 16.64
N LEU A 122 2.35 7.23 16.13
CA LEU A 122 2.09 6.03 16.93
C LEU A 122 3.18 5.75 17.96
N GLN A 123 4.44 6.11 17.69
CA GLN A 123 5.52 6.03 18.69
C GLN A 123 5.19 6.81 19.97
N ASN A 124 4.43 7.91 19.88
CA ASN A 124 4.04 8.71 21.05
C ASN A 124 2.87 8.09 21.84
N HIS A 125 2.23 7.06 21.30
CA HIS A 125 1.11 6.37 21.96
C HIS A 125 1.55 5.14 22.74
N TYR A 126 2.58 4.45 22.25
CA TYR A 126 3.14 3.30 22.93
C TYR A 126 4.05 3.73 24.08
N THR A 127 4.02 2.98 25.17
CA THR A 127 4.81 3.26 26.38
C THR A 127 5.97 2.28 26.55
N GLN A 128 5.92 1.12 25.88
CA GLN A 128 6.98 0.14 25.98
C GLN A 128 8.10 0.48 24.98
N ASP A 129 9.32 0.59 25.50
CA ASP A 129 10.53 0.91 24.71
C ASP A 129 10.72 -0.03 23.50
N ILE A 130 10.35 -1.31 23.66
CA ILE A 130 10.38 -2.31 22.58
C ILE A 130 9.47 -1.98 21.39
N GLN A 131 8.24 -1.51 21.65
CA GLN A 131 7.27 -1.13 20.63
C GLN A 131 7.73 0.15 19.90
N ILE A 132 8.23 1.12 20.67
CA ILE A 132 8.73 2.39 20.15
C ILE A 132 9.93 2.14 19.23
N LYS A 133 10.93 1.38 19.70
CA LYS A 133 12.12 1.02 18.90
C LYS A 133 11.74 0.25 17.64
N TRP A 134 10.77 -0.65 17.71
CA TRP A 134 10.28 -1.37 16.55
C TRP A 134 9.73 -0.42 15.48
N LEU A 135 8.84 0.50 15.84
CA LEU A 135 8.32 1.52 14.92
C LEU A 135 9.42 2.43 14.36
N GLN A 136 10.40 2.81 15.19
CA GLN A 136 11.57 3.58 14.75
C GLN A 136 12.39 2.83 13.70
N HIS A 137 12.59 1.52 13.88
CA HIS A 137 13.28 0.68 12.91
C HIS A 137 12.50 0.60 11.59
N LEU A 138 11.18 0.36 11.63
CA LEU A 138 10.36 0.39 10.43
C LEU A 138 10.44 1.74 9.70
N VAL A 139 10.35 2.85 10.44
CA VAL A 139 10.52 4.20 9.85
C VAL A 139 11.91 4.36 9.23
N SER A 140 12.96 3.84 9.86
CA SER A 140 14.32 3.88 9.32
C SER A 140 14.42 3.11 7.99
N ASP A 141 13.79 1.94 7.91
CA ASP A 141 13.77 1.11 6.72
C ASP A 141 13.00 1.77 5.57
N LEU A 142 11.85 2.39 5.87
CA LEU A 142 11.04 3.12 4.89
C LEU A 142 11.73 4.39 4.37
N LYS A 143 12.60 5.02 5.16
CA LYS A 143 13.39 6.18 4.72
C LYS A 143 14.66 5.80 3.95
N ASN A 144 15.13 4.57 4.12
CA ASN A 144 16.36 4.11 3.49
C ASN A 144 16.08 3.58 2.08
N ILE A 145 16.64 4.21 1.05
CA ILE A 145 16.39 3.88 -0.36
C ILE A 145 16.64 2.40 -0.67
N SER A 146 17.71 1.82 -0.13
CA SER A 146 18.06 0.42 -0.40
C SER A 146 17.11 -0.56 0.28
N ARG A 147 16.60 -0.23 1.48
CA ARG A 147 15.71 -1.10 2.25
C ARG A 147 14.25 -0.97 1.81
N GLN A 148 13.82 0.24 1.44
CA GLN A 148 12.45 0.48 0.97
C GLN A 148 12.13 -0.24 -0.35
N LYS A 149 13.16 -0.65 -1.12
CA LYS A 149 13.02 -1.32 -2.42
C LYS A 149 12.09 -2.55 -2.34
N GLY A 150 12.27 -3.42 -1.35
CA GLY A 150 11.44 -4.63 -1.22
C GLY A 150 9.97 -4.32 -0.92
N PHE A 151 9.71 -3.26 -0.16
CA PHE A 151 8.33 -2.79 0.11
C PHE A 151 7.67 -2.20 -1.15
N ILE A 152 8.44 -1.45 -1.95
CA ILE A 152 7.97 -0.89 -3.22
C ILE A 152 7.66 -2.00 -4.23
N GLU A 153 8.56 -2.97 -4.39
CA GLU A 153 8.36 -4.09 -5.31
C GLU A 153 7.10 -4.88 -4.95
N GLU A 154 6.88 -5.13 -3.66
CA GLU A 154 5.67 -5.81 -3.19
C GLU A 154 4.41 -4.98 -3.43
N LEU A 155 4.47 -3.66 -3.19
CA LEU A 155 3.37 -2.75 -3.52
C LEU A 155 3.05 -2.76 -5.01
N GLU A 156 4.05 -2.69 -5.87
CA GLU A 156 3.85 -2.75 -7.32
C GLU A 156 3.24 -4.09 -7.75
N ASN A 157 3.66 -5.21 -7.14
CA ASN A 157 3.06 -6.51 -7.39
C ASN A 157 1.58 -6.56 -6.98
N ILE A 158 1.24 -6.00 -5.81
CA ILE A 158 -0.14 -5.90 -5.35
C ILE A 158 -0.98 -5.08 -6.33
N LEU A 159 -0.48 -3.91 -6.73
CA LEU A 159 -1.18 -3.02 -7.66
C LEU A 159 -1.39 -3.68 -9.03
N LYS A 160 -0.37 -4.37 -9.56
CA LYS A 160 -0.44 -5.11 -10.83
C LYS A 160 -1.40 -6.29 -10.79
N ALA A 161 -1.55 -6.92 -9.63
CA ALA A 161 -2.45 -8.05 -9.44
C ALA A 161 -3.92 -7.65 -9.31
N GLU A 162 -4.24 -6.36 -9.21
CA GLU A 162 -5.64 -5.90 -9.23
C GLU A 162 -6.25 -6.20 -10.61
N GLU A 163 -7.21 -7.13 -10.67
CA GLU A 163 -7.81 -7.63 -11.93
C GLU A 163 -8.54 -6.56 -12.77
N ASN A 164 -8.66 -5.32 -12.26
CA ASN A 164 -9.40 -4.23 -12.89
C ASN A 164 -8.60 -2.93 -13.00
N ILE A 165 -7.27 -2.99 -13.25
CA ILE A 165 -6.51 -1.78 -13.57
C ILE A 165 -7.05 -1.21 -14.88
N PRO A 166 -7.74 -0.06 -14.87
CA PRO A 166 -8.37 0.48 -16.05
C PRO A 166 -7.33 1.18 -16.93
N SER A 167 -7.49 1.05 -18.24
CA SER A 167 -6.71 1.83 -19.18
C SER A 167 -7.10 3.31 -19.09
N LEU A 168 -6.10 4.19 -19.19
CA LEU A 168 -6.36 5.63 -19.28
C LEU A 168 -7.13 5.93 -20.57
N ASP A 169 -8.06 6.87 -20.47
CA ASP A 169 -8.88 7.39 -21.58
C ASP A 169 -9.78 6.34 -22.27
N ASP A 170 -10.00 5.17 -21.68
CA ASP A 170 -10.80 4.08 -22.27
C ASP A 170 -12.33 4.31 -22.15
N ASN A 171 -12.75 5.20 -21.25
CA ASN A 171 -14.17 5.49 -21.06
C ASN A 171 -14.71 6.47 -22.11
N ASN A 172 -15.21 5.91 -23.22
CA ASN A 172 -15.82 6.65 -24.32
C ASN A 172 -17.08 7.47 -23.95
N ASN A 173 -17.63 7.30 -22.74
CA ASN A 173 -18.77 8.09 -22.27
C ASN A 173 -18.35 9.38 -21.55
N LEU A 174 -17.05 9.61 -21.36
CA LEU A 174 -16.54 10.78 -20.66
C LEU A 174 -15.85 11.71 -21.63
N ILE A 175 -16.31 12.96 -21.68
CA ILE A 175 -15.65 14.04 -22.41
C ILE A 175 -15.05 15.00 -21.37
N PRO A 176 -13.72 14.95 -21.14
CA PRO A 176 -13.08 15.75 -20.12
C PRO A 176 -12.80 17.18 -20.63
N PHE A 177 -13.18 18.18 -19.84
CA PHE A 177 -12.93 19.60 -20.06
C PHE A 177 -12.08 20.18 -18.94
N ASN A 178 -11.54 21.38 -19.13
CA ASN A 178 -10.78 22.09 -18.08
C ASN A 178 -11.52 22.32 -16.75
N ASN A 179 -12.85 22.39 -16.77
CA ASN A 179 -13.72 22.70 -15.62
C ASN A 179 -14.61 21.53 -15.16
N GLY A 180 -14.43 20.33 -15.72
CA GLY A 180 -15.20 19.15 -15.33
C GLY A 180 -15.26 18.09 -16.43
N VAL A 181 -16.15 17.14 -16.28
CA VAL A 181 -16.36 16.04 -17.22
C VAL A 181 -17.82 16.01 -17.61
N PHE A 182 -18.10 15.95 -18.91
CA PHE A 182 -19.43 15.64 -19.42
C PHE A 182 -19.57 14.12 -19.56
N ASP A 183 -20.50 13.54 -18.81
CA ASP A 183 -20.85 12.13 -18.86
C ASP A 183 -22.01 11.96 -19.84
N THR A 184 -21.72 11.42 -21.02
CA THR A 184 -22.71 11.25 -22.11
C THR A 184 -23.71 10.14 -21.81
N LYS A 185 -23.35 9.18 -20.94
CA LYS A 185 -24.25 8.10 -20.52
C LYS A 185 -25.34 8.63 -19.60
N ASN A 186 -24.97 9.50 -18.67
CA ASN A 186 -25.90 10.08 -17.68
C ASN A 186 -26.42 11.47 -18.07
N LEU A 187 -25.93 12.04 -19.19
CA LEU A 187 -26.26 13.37 -19.70
C LEU A 187 -26.06 14.48 -18.65
N LEU A 188 -24.93 14.44 -17.92
CA LEU A 188 -24.65 15.43 -16.88
C LEU A 188 -23.20 15.94 -16.93
N PHE A 189 -23.01 17.18 -16.50
CA PHE A 189 -21.70 17.78 -16.28
C PHE A 189 -21.36 17.72 -14.79
N ARG A 190 -20.20 17.16 -14.44
CA ARG A 190 -19.75 17.00 -13.04
C ARG A 190 -18.29 17.35 -12.87
N SER A 191 -17.87 17.49 -11.62
CA SER A 191 -16.45 17.59 -11.28
C SER A 191 -15.70 16.32 -11.67
N HIS A 192 -14.40 16.49 -11.92
CA HIS A 192 -13.48 15.38 -12.14
C HIS A 192 -13.43 14.46 -10.93
N GLN A 193 -13.26 13.18 -11.22
CA GLN A 193 -13.05 12.15 -10.21
C GLN A 193 -11.85 11.32 -10.63
N TRP A 194 -11.08 10.83 -9.65
CA TRP A 194 -9.94 9.96 -9.92
C TRP A 194 -10.36 8.68 -10.68
N LYS A 195 -11.59 8.22 -10.46
CA LYS A 195 -12.22 7.08 -11.16
C LYS A 195 -12.58 7.35 -12.63
N ASP A 196 -12.36 8.58 -13.13
CA ASP A 196 -12.60 8.89 -14.54
C ASP A 196 -11.49 8.33 -15.44
N PHE A 197 -10.31 8.07 -14.87
CA PHE A 197 -9.14 7.55 -15.58
C PHE A 197 -8.79 8.33 -16.85
N THR A 198 -9.04 9.64 -16.85
CA THR A 198 -8.68 10.53 -17.95
C THR A 198 -7.25 11.04 -17.78
N SER A 199 -6.48 11.07 -18.86
CA SER A 199 -5.13 11.64 -18.90
C SER A 199 -5.05 12.92 -19.72
N ARG A 200 -6.12 13.23 -20.48
CA ARG A 200 -6.22 14.40 -21.35
C ARG A 200 -7.50 15.18 -21.05
N ILE A 201 -7.46 16.48 -21.34
CA ILE A 201 -8.59 17.41 -21.19
C ILE A 201 -8.68 18.29 -22.44
N ILE A 202 -9.89 18.76 -22.73
CA ILE A 202 -10.21 19.71 -23.80
C ILE A 202 -10.34 21.13 -23.22
#